data_AF-A0A963JZV7-F1
#
_entry.id   AF-A0A963JZV7-F1
#
_cell.length_a   1.000
_cell.length_b   1.000
_cell.length_c   1.000
_cell.angle_alpha   90.00
_cell.angle_beta   90.00
_cell.angle_gamma   90.00
#
_symmetry.space_group_name_H-M   'P 1'
#
loop_
_entity.id
_entity.type
_entity.pdbx_description
1 polymer ?
#
loop_
_entity_poly.entity_id
_entity_poly.type
_entity_poly.pdbx_seq_one_letter_code
_entity_poly.pdbx_strand_id
1 'polypeptide(L)' 'ELMFTRSLFQTADMARQGEILNEVAGLVDAGRVRSTATETLGVINAANLKRAHAILESGKARGKLVLEGF' A
#
# COMPACT_ATOMS: atom_id res chain seq x y z
N GLU A 1 5.23 -3.88 13.32
CA GLU A 1 5.06 -5.13 12.55
C GLU A 1 5.55 -4.90 11.13
N LEU A 2 6.42 -5.76 10.60
CA LEU A 2 6.93 -5.69 9.24
C LEU A 2 5.99 -6.45 8.31
N MET A 3 5.32 -5.76 7.38
CA MET A 3 4.30 -6.35 6.48
C MET A 3 4.86 -7.45 5.55
N PHE A 4 6.18 -7.54 5.43
CA PHE A 4 6.89 -8.48 4.57
C PHE A 4 7.51 -9.67 5.30
N THR A 5 7.28 -9.84 6.61
CA THR A 5 7.87 -10.96 7.37
C THR A 5 7.56 -12.31 6.73
N ARG A 6 6.28 -12.59 6.41
CA ARG A 6 5.87 -13.87 5.81
C ARG A 6 6.54 -14.13 4.47
N SER A 7 6.60 -13.12 3.60
CA SER A 7 7.21 -13.23 2.27
C SER A 7 8.74 -13.30 2.31
N LEU A 8 9.38 -12.51 3.18
CA LEU A 8 10.85 -12.47 3.29
C LEU A 8 11.41 -13.77 3.87
N PHE A 9 10.69 -14.39 4.80
CA PHE A 9 11.12 -15.63 5.46
C PHE A 9 10.41 -16.88 4.94
N GLN A 10 9.54 -16.75 3.94
CA GLN A 10 8.79 -17.85 3.32
C GLN A 10 8.15 -18.78 4.37
N THR A 11 7.48 -18.18 5.35
CA THR A 11 6.94 -18.94 6.48
C THR A 11 5.86 -19.93 6.02
N ALA A 12 5.66 -21.01 6.79
CA ALA A 12 4.69 -22.05 6.44
C ALA A 12 3.25 -21.52 6.28
N ASP A 13 2.94 -20.38 6.90
CA ASP A 13 1.65 -19.68 6.84
C ASP A 13 1.63 -18.52 5.83
N MET A 14 2.51 -18.48 4.82
CA MET A 14 2.60 -17.38 3.85
C MET A 14 1.25 -17.05 3.19
N ALA A 15 0.41 -18.07 2.95
CA ALA A 15 -0.94 -17.91 2.39
C ALA A 15 -1.86 -17.01 3.23
N ARG A 16 -1.60 -16.90 4.55
CA ARG A 16 -2.41 -16.09 5.47
C ARG A 16 -2.46 -14.62 5.08
N GLN A 17 -1.42 -14.10 4.44
CA GLN A 17 -1.43 -12.71 3.94
C GLN A 17 -2.50 -12.50 2.87
N GLY A 18 -2.68 -13.45 1.96
CA GLY A 18 -3.75 -13.40 0.95
C GLY A 18 -5.14 -13.51 1.57
N GLU A 19 -5.31 -14.39 2.57
CA GLU A 19 -6.58 -14.51 3.30
C GLU A 19 -6.98 -13.21 4.00
N ILE A 20 -6.03 -12.52 4.64
CA ILE A 20 -6.25 -11.21 5.27
C ILE A 20 -6.63 -10.17 4.21
N LEU A 21 -5.97 -10.16 3.05
CA LEU A 21 -6.31 -9.23 1.97
C LEU A 21 -7.71 -9.47 1.39
N ASN A 22 -8.15 -10.73 1.29
CA ASN A 22 -9.51 -11.07 0.88
C ASN A 22 -10.56 -10.60 1.90
N GLU A 23 -10.28 -10.74 3.20
CA GLU A 23 -11.15 -10.22 4.25
C GLU A 23 -11.25 -8.68 4.18
N VAL A 24 -10.12 -8.00 3.99
CA VAL A 24 -10.08 -6.54 3.81
C VAL A 24 -10.88 -6.12 2.57
N ALA A 25 -10.79 -6.84 1.45
CA ALA A 25 -11.59 -6.57 0.26
C ALA A 25 -13.09 -6.65 0.55
N GLY A 26 -13.55 -7.72 1.22
CA GLY A 26 -14.96 -7.83 1.64
C GLY A 26 -15.41 -6.71 2.58
N LEU A 27 -14.53 -6.23 3.46
CA LEU A 27 -14.81 -5.09 4.33
C LEU A 27 -14.88 -3.75 3.57
N VAL A 28 -14.10 -3.60 2.48
CA VAL A 28 -14.17 -2.45 1.58
C VAL A 28 -15.50 -2.44 0.82
N ASP A 29 -15.89 -3.57 0.25
CA ASP A 29 -17.16 -3.72 -0.47
C ASP A 29 -18.37 -3.47 0.45
N ALA A 30 -18.30 -3.92 1.71
CA ALA A 30 -19.30 -3.64 2.73
C ALA A 30 -19.27 -2.19 3.26
N GLY A 31 -18.36 -1.34 2.77
CA GLY A 31 -18.22 0.06 3.19
C GLY A 31 -17.68 0.27 4.61
N ARG A 32 -17.20 -0.80 5.26
CA ARG A 32 -16.66 -0.78 6.63
C ARG A 32 -15.21 -0.33 6.68
N VAL A 33 -14.46 -0.58 5.61
CA VAL A 33 -13.11 -0.07 5.39
C VAL A 33 -13.13 0.89 4.20
N ARG A 34 -12.40 2.00 4.29
CA ARG A 34 -12.29 2.99 3.22
C ARG A 34 -10.83 3.16 2.82
N SER A 35 -10.60 3.50 1.56
CA SER A 35 -9.25 3.80 1.06
C SER A 35 -8.60 4.90 1.89
N THR A 36 -7.30 4.76 2.10
CA THR A 36 -6.45 5.78 2.73
C THR A 36 -5.64 6.58 1.70
N ALA A 37 -5.89 6.37 0.40
CA ALA A 37 -5.27 7.15 -0.66
C ALA A 37 -5.67 8.63 -0.53
N THR A 38 -4.67 9.51 -0.54
CA THR A 38 -4.85 10.95 -0.32
C THR A 38 -4.32 11.80 -1.47
N GLU A 39 -3.30 11.34 -2.17
CA GLU A 39 -2.71 12.05 -3.31
C GLU A 39 -2.31 11.05 -4.40
N THR A 40 -2.64 11.37 -5.66
CA THR A 40 -2.16 10.65 -6.84
C THR A 40 -1.08 11.49 -7.50
N LEU A 41 0.14 10.94 -7.59
CA LEU A 41 1.33 11.64 -8.09
C LEU A 41 1.53 11.51 -9.61
N GLY A 42 0.55 10.93 -10.30
CA GLY A 42 0.55 10.73 -11.75
C GLY A 42 1.17 9.39 -12.19
N VAL A 43 1.63 9.34 -13.43
CA VAL A 43 2.16 8.11 -14.07
C VAL A 43 3.38 7.56 -13.35
N ILE A 44 3.55 6.24 -13.42
CA ILE A 44 4.70 5.56 -12.86
C ILE A 44 5.93 5.87 -13.72
N ASN A 45 6.73 6.81 -13.24
CA ASN A 45 8.03 7.14 -13.81
C ASN A 45 9.03 7.49 -12.71
N ALA A 46 10.32 7.53 -13.06
CA ALA A 46 11.39 7.79 -12.09
C ALA A 46 11.27 9.16 -11.40
N ALA A 47 10.74 10.18 -12.09
CA ALA A 47 10.58 11.52 -11.52
C ALA A 47 9.50 11.52 -10.42
N ASN A 48 8.35 10.91 -10.69
CA ASN A 48 7.23 10.82 -9.76
C ASN A 48 7.56 9.92 -8.57
N LEU A 49 8.33 8.83 -8.79
CA LEU A 49 8.83 8.00 -7.70
C LEU A 49 9.76 8.78 -6.75
N LYS A 50 10.72 9.55 -7.29
CA LYS A 50 11.60 10.40 -6.46
C LYS A 50 10.81 11.42 -5.64
N ARG A 51 9.78 12.04 -6.24
CA ARG A 51 8.87 12.95 -5.52
C ARG A 51 8.14 12.23 -4.38
N ALA A 52 7.62 11.03 -4.63
CA ALA A 52 6.93 10.24 -3.60
C ALA A 52 7.86 9.95 -2.41
N HIS A 53 9.10 9.51 -2.68
CA HIS A 53 10.12 9.27 -1.65
C HIS A 53 10.40 10.52 -0.81
N ALA A 54 10.63 11.66 -1.44
CA ALA A 54 10.89 12.92 -0.71
C ALA A 54 9.73 13.30 0.22
N ILE A 55 8.47 13.09 -0.20
CA ILE A 55 7.29 13.36 0.64
C ILE A 55 7.24 12.37 1.82
N LEU A 56 7.49 11.08 1.58
CA LEU A 56 7.48 10.05 2.64
C LEU A 56 8.59 10.29 3.68
N GLU A 57 9.80 10.57 3.22
CA GLU A 57 10.97 10.84 4.06
C GLU A 57 10.80 12.11 4.90
N SER A 58 9.98 13.07 4.45
CA SER A 58 9.64 14.27 5.21
C SER A 58 8.77 14.01 6.45
N GLY A 59 8.13 12.83 6.54
CA GLY A 59 7.19 12.47 7.62
C GLY A 59 5.87 13.26 7.61
N LYS A 60 5.64 14.13 6.63
CA LYS A 60 4.43 14.97 6.52
C LYS A 60 3.28 14.28 5.77
N ALA A 61 3.53 13.12 5.19
CA ALA A 61 2.51 12.38 4.45
C ALA A 61 1.36 11.95 5.38
N ARG A 62 0.13 12.35 5.05
CA ARG A 62 -1.09 11.85 5.67
C ARG A 62 -1.78 10.90 4.70
N GLY A 63 -2.06 9.67 5.11
CA GLY A 63 -2.65 8.65 4.23
C GLY A 63 -1.61 7.96 3.34
N LYS A 64 -1.99 7.66 2.10
CA LYS A 64 -1.16 6.95 1.11
C LYS A 64 -1.03 7.76 -0.17
N LEU A 65 0.21 7.87 -0.64
CA LEU A 65 0.55 8.39 -1.97
C LEU A 65 0.41 7.27 -2.99
N VAL A 66 -0.24 7.54 -4.12
CA VAL A 66 -0.48 6.56 -5.20
C VAL A 66 0.15 7.07 -6.50
N LEU A 67 0.71 6.17 -7.29
CA LEU A 67 1.08 6.39 -8.68
C LEU A 67 0.33 5.36 -9.53
N GLU A 68 -0.13 5.74 -10.70
CA GLU A 68 -0.95 4.88 -11.56
C GLU A 68 -0.70 5.16 -13.04
N GLY A 69 -0.76 4.11 -13.88
CA GLY A 69 -0.38 4.20 -15.30
C GLY A 69 1.13 4.15 -15.53
N PHE A 70 1.56 4.09 -16.79
CA PHE A 70 2.97 4.03 -17.21
C PHE A 70 3.24 4.99 -18.35
#